data_AF-A0A0C9VES6-F1
#
_entry.id   AF-A0A0C9VES6-F1
#
_cell.length_a   1.000
_cell.length_b   1.000
_cell.length_c   1.000
_cell.angle_alpha   90.00
_cell.angle_beta   90.00
_cell.angle_gamma   90.00
#
_symmetry.space_group_name_H-M   'P 1'
#
loop_
_entity.id
_entity.type
_entity.pdbx_description
1 polymer ?
#
loop_
_entity_poly.entity_id
_entity_poly.type
_entity_poly.pdbx_seq_one_letter_code
_entity_poly.pdbx_strand_id
1 'polypeptide(L)'
;PCTPNINRFHDEVAVEAREWVHSYNPLPPVAQMKFDRDDFPLVTSLTYPTVSRQQLRLCADFTIWFFLFDHITDDSNGIAAKQLAMNLIMAMRSTAT
;
A
#
# COMPACT_ATOMS: atom_id res chain seq x y z
N PRO A 1 -24.47 -15.45 4.60
CA PRO A 1 -23.95 -14.42 3.68
C PRO A 1 -23.14 -13.38 4.45
N CYS A 2 -21.94 -13.03 3.98
CA CYS A 2 -21.15 -11.93 4.54
C CYS A 2 -21.64 -10.62 3.90
N THR A 3 -22.14 -9.68 4.69
CA THR A 3 -22.46 -8.32 4.20
C THR A 3 -21.20 -7.48 4.35
N PRO A 4 -20.63 -6.93 3.26
CA PRO A 4 -19.43 -6.11 3.35
C PRO A 4 -19.74 -4.85 4.16
N ASN A 5 -18.79 -4.49 5.04
CA ASN A 5 -18.82 -3.26 5.81
C ASN A 5 -17.57 -2.47 5.44
N ILE A 6 -17.74 -1.24 4.95
CA ILE A 6 -16.64 -0.36 4.54
C ILE A 6 -16.46 0.67 5.65
N ASN A 7 -15.21 0.92 6.05
CA ASN A 7 -14.94 1.97 7.01
C ASN A 7 -15.50 3.33 6.54
N ARG A 8 -16.24 4.03 7.42
CA ARG A 8 -16.87 5.34 7.15
C ARG A 8 -15.88 6.44 6.72
N PHE A 9 -14.59 6.26 6.96
CA PHE A 9 -13.54 7.22 6.59
C PHE A 9 -12.84 6.85 5.27
N HIS A 10 -13.38 5.90 4.49
CA HIS A 10 -12.77 5.40 3.25
C HIS A 10 -12.43 6.52 2.27
N ASP A 11 -13.40 7.35 1.87
CA ASP A 11 -13.21 8.33 0.79
C ASP A 11 -12.08 9.32 1.11
N GLU A 12 -12.03 9.84 2.34
CA GLU A 12 -10.97 10.77 2.75
C GLU A 12 -9.60 10.09 2.83
N VAL A 13 -9.52 8.90 3.45
CA VAL A 13 -8.25 8.19 3.62
C VAL A 13 -7.70 7.71 2.28
N ALA A 14 -8.59 7.30 1.37
CA ALA A 14 -8.21 6.80 0.05
C ALA A 14 -7.54 7.87 -0.81
N VAL A 15 -8.03 9.12 -0.76
CA VAL A 15 -7.39 10.24 -1.47
C VAL A 15 -6.01 10.51 -0.88
N GLU A 16 -5.95 10.72 0.43
CA GLU A 16 -4.69 11.14 1.04
C GLU A 16 -3.60 10.03 1.00
N ALA A 17 -3.99 8.76 1.06
CA ALA A 17 -3.07 7.61 0.95
C ALA A 17 -2.47 7.49 -0.45
N ARG A 18 -3.31 7.65 -1.50
CA ARG A 18 -2.84 7.68 -2.89
C ARG A 18 -1.88 8.83 -3.14
N GLU A 19 -2.25 10.04 -2.73
CA GLU A 19 -1.42 11.23 -2.89
C GLU A 19 -0.04 11.05 -2.22
N TRP A 20 -0.03 10.50 -1.00
CA TRP A 20 1.22 10.26 -0.28
C TRP A 20 2.12 9.25 -1.01
N VAL A 21 1.57 8.12 -1.47
CA VAL A 21 2.37 7.13 -2.22
C VAL A 21 2.85 7.69 -3.56
N HIS A 22 2.00 8.40 -4.29
CA HIS A 22 2.35 9.03 -5.56
C HIS A 22 3.46 10.07 -5.41
N SER A 23 3.58 10.74 -4.26
CA SER A 23 4.64 11.72 -4.01
C SER A 23 6.05 11.14 -4.11
N TYR A 24 6.21 9.83 -3.93
CA TYR A 24 7.50 9.13 -4.05
C TYR A 24 7.86 8.73 -5.49
N ASN A 25 6.92 8.87 -6.45
CA ASN A 25 7.08 8.41 -7.84
C ASN A 25 7.62 6.97 -7.92
N PRO A 26 6.96 5.98 -7.28
CA PRO A 26 7.55 4.66 -7.06
C PRO A 26 7.68 3.81 -8.32
N LEU A 27 6.86 4.09 -9.35
CA LEU A 27 6.79 3.31 -10.58
C LEU A 27 6.88 4.20 -11.83
N PRO A 28 7.39 3.68 -12.95
CA PRO A 28 7.26 4.32 -14.26
C PRO A 28 5.77 4.55 -14.63
N PRO A 29 5.44 5.56 -15.46
CA PRO A 29 4.04 5.96 -15.71
C PRO A 29 3.09 4.83 -16.13
N VAL A 30 3.55 3.91 -16.99
CA VAL A 30 2.73 2.78 -17.46
C VAL A 30 2.47 1.76 -16.34
N ALA A 31 3.47 1.49 -15.48
CA ALA A 31 3.31 0.59 -14.36
C ALA A 31 2.44 1.24 -13.27
N GLN A 32 2.64 2.53 -12.98
CA GLN A 32 1.80 3.29 -12.05
C GLN A 32 0.32 3.27 -12.48
N MET A 33 0.04 3.53 -13.75
CA MET A 33 -1.32 3.46 -14.28
C MET A 33 -1.94 2.07 -14.13
N LYS A 34 -1.15 0.99 -14.26
CA LYS A 34 -1.65 -0.37 -14.04
C LYS A 34 -1.96 -0.62 -12.56
N PHE A 35 -1.06 -0.21 -11.67
CA PHE A 35 -1.16 -0.34 -10.22
C PHE A 35 -2.33 0.46 -9.65
N ASP A 36 -2.57 1.67 -10.16
CA ASP A 36 -3.67 2.54 -9.72
C ASP A 36 -5.08 2.00 -10.07
N ARG A 37 -5.17 0.97 -10.93
CA ARG A 37 -6.45 0.28 -11.19
C ARG A 37 -6.89 -0.59 -10.03
N ASP A 38 -5.96 -0.99 -9.16
CA ASP A 38 -6.27 -1.72 -7.95
C ASP A 38 -6.68 -0.74 -6.84
N ASP A 39 -7.82 -1.02 -6.19
CA ASP A 39 -8.32 -0.16 -5.11
C ASP A 39 -7.85 -0.66 -3.73
N PHE A 40 -6.56 -0.49 -3.47
CA PHE A 40 -5.97 -0.87 -2.18
C PHE A 40 -6.61 -0.14 -0.98
N PRO A 41 -6.94 1.16 -1.04
CA PRO A 41 -7.69 1.80 0.04
C PRO A 41 -9.04 1.14 0.33
N LEU A 42 -9.74 0.63 -0.69
CA LEU A 42 -11.00 -0.09 -0.50
C LEU A 42 -10.78 -1.43 0.20
N VAL A 43 -9.76 -2.21 -0.19
CA VAL A 43 -9.47 -3.49 0.50
C VAL A 43 -9.09 -3.25 1.96
N THR A 44 -8.31 -2.21 2.25
CA THR A 44 -8.01 -1.81 3.62
C THR A 44 -9.27 -1.44 4.38
N SER A 45 -10.17 -0.67 3.78
CA SER A 45 -11.40 -0.20 4.43
C SER A 45 -12.41 -1.33 4.70
N LEU A 46 -12.43 -2.36 3.85
CA LEU A 46 -13.19 -3.60 4.06
C LEU A 46 -12.59 -4.49 5.14
N THR A 47 -11.26 -4.49 5.29
CA THR A 47 -10.53 -5.30 6.29
C THR A 47 -10.59 -4.66 7.67
N TYR A 48 -10.64 -3.33 7.75
CA TYR A 48 -10.64 -2.55 8.99
C TYR A 48 -11.87 -1.63 9.10
N PRO A 49 -13.10 -2.17 9.13
CA PRO A 49 -14.32 -1.35 9.01
C PRO A 49 -14.63 -0.46 10.22
N THR A 50 -14.10 -0.79 11.39
CA THR A 50 -14.47 -0.16 12.68
C THR A 50 -13.35 0.62 13.34
N VAL A 51 -12.15 0.64 12.75
CA VAL A 51 -11.01 1.37 13.32
C VAL A 51 -11.17 2.88 13.15
N SER A 52 -10.42 3.64 13.95
CA SER A 52 -10.42 5.10 13.82
C SER A 52 -9.86 5.54 12.47
N ARG A 53 -10.17 6.77 12.04
CA ARG A 53 -9.57 7.39 10.85
C ARG A 53 -8.04 7.29 10.85
N GLN A 54 -7.40 7.60 11.98
CA GLN A 54 -5.94 7.59 12.10
C GLN A 54 -5.38 6.17 11.89
N GLN A 55 -6.03 5.16 12.47
CA GLN A 55 -5.63 3.76 12.28
C GLN A 55 -5.87 3.33 10.83
N LEU A 56 -7.02 3.69 10.24
CA LEU A 56 -7.31 3.38 8.84
C LEU A 56 -6.27 3.99 7.92
N ARG A 57 -5.84 5.23 8.17
CA ARG A 57 -4.82 5.91 7.39
C ARG A 57 -3.48 5.17 7.42
N LEU A 58 -3.00 4.80 8.61
CA LEU A 58 -1.78 4.00 8.77
C LEU A 58 -1.88 2.65 8.05
N CYS A 59 -3.04 1.98 8.16
CA CYS A 59 -3.28 0.71 7.48
C CYS A 59 -3.31 0.87 5.96
N ALA A 60 -3.89 1.96 5.44
CA ALA A 60 -3.98 2.21 4.00
C ALA A 60 -2.60 2.48 3.40
N ASP A 61 -1.81 3.33 4.06
CA ASP A 61 -0.41 3.60 3.68
C ASP A 61 0.39 2.30 3.64
N PHE A 62 0.32 1.49 4.70
CA PHE A 62 1.00 0.20 4.75
C PHE A 62 0.53 -0.76 3.65
N THR A 63 -0.78 -0.85 3.42
CA THR A 63 -1.36 -1.77 2.43
C THR A 63 -0.90 -1.42 1.02
N ILE A 64 -0.92 -0.13 0.64
CA ILE A 64 -0.44 0.28 -0.68
C ILE A 64 1.04 -0.04 -0.85
N TRP A 65 1.90 0.24 0.15
CA TRP A 65 3.32 -0.09 0.06
C TRP A 65 3.59 -1.60 0.01
N PHE A 66 2.79 -2.39 0.73
CA PHE A 66 2.90 -3.84 0.69
C PHE A 66 2.58 -4.39 -0.70
N PHE A 67 1.49 -3.93 -1.31
CA PHE A 67 1.15 -4.35 -2.68
C PHE A 67 2.05 -3.73 -3.75
N LEU A 68 2.66 -2.57 -3.49
CA LEU A 68 3.69 -2.02 -4.37
C LEU A 68 4.93 -2.93 -4.40
N PHE A 69 5.36 -3.42 -3.24
CA PHE A 69 6.42 -4.42 -3.15
C PHE A 69 6.05 -5.69 -3.92
N ASP A 70 4.86 -6.24 -3.67
CA ASP A 70 4.30 -7.41 -4.37
C ASP A 70 4.34 -7.22 -5.90
N HIS A 71 3.79 -6.12 -6.39
CA HIS A 71 3.76 -5.76 -7.82
C HIS A 71 5.15 -5.71 -8.46
N ILE A 72 6.13 -5.11 -7.78
CA ILE A 72 7.51 -5.06 -8.28
C ILE A 72 8.14 -6.47 -8.29
N THR A 73 7.87 -7.27 -7.26
CA THR A 73 8.48 -8.59 -7.13
C THR A 73 7.86 -9.66 -8.04
N ASP A 74 6.58 -9.54 -8.39
CA ASP A 74 5.90 -10.46 -9.31
C ASP A 74 6.49 -10.42 -10.72
N ASP A 75 6.93 -9.23 -11.16
CA ASP A 75 7.61 -9.04 -12.44
C ASP A 75 9.14 -9.27 -12.36
N SER A 76 9.67 -9.58 -11.16
CA SER A 76 11.10 -9.75 -10.89
C SER A 76 11.54 -11.21 -10.90
N ASN A 77 12.84 -11.46 -11.16
CA ASN A 77 13.43 -12.77 -10.86
C ASN A 77 13.70 -12.92 -9.34
N GLY A 78 13.89 -14.17 -8.89
CA GLY A 78 14.07 -14.47 -7.47
C GLY A 78 15.29 -13.79 -6.80
N ILE A 79 16.33 -13.47 -7.57
CA ILE A 79 17.52 -12.76 -7.03
C ILE A 79 17.16 -11.30 -6.76
N ALA A 80 16.51 -10.62 -7.71
CA ALA A 80 16.08 -9.24 -7.58
C ALA A 80 15.03 -9.08 -6.47
N ALA A 81 14.04 -9.97 -6.40
CA ALA A 81 13.02 -9.97 -5.36
C ALA A 81 13.62 -10.13 -3.96
N LYS A 82 14.58 -11.07 -3.80
CA LYS A 82 15.30 -11.26 -2.54
C LYS A 82 16.09 -10.01 -2.14
N GLN A 83 16.77 -9.37 -3.08
CA GLN A 83 17.53 -8.16 -2.81
C GLN A 83 16.62 -7.01 -2.36
N LEU A 84 15.47 -6.82 -3.02
CA LEU A 84 14.50 -5.80 -2.63
C LEU A 84 13.93 -6.06 -1.23
N ALA A 85 13.59 -7.31 -0.92
CA ALA A 85 13.12 -7.70 0.41
C ALA A 85 14.18 -7.42 1.50
N MET A 86 15.45 -7.70 1.23
CA MET A 86 16.55 -7.38 2.15
C MET A 86 16.68 -5.87 2.36
N ASN A 87 16.60 -5.07 1.29
CA ASN A 87 16.66 -3.61 1.38
C ASN A 87 15.51 -3.06 2.22
N LEU A 88 14.29 -3.55 2.01
CA LEU A 88 13.11 -3.18 2.79
C LEU A 88 13.30 -3.50 4.28
N ILE A 89 13.74 -4.72 4.61
CA ILE A 89 13.99 -5.12 6.02
C ILE A 89 15.09 -4.27 6.65
N MET A 90 16.15 -3.95 5.91
CA MET A 90 17.22 -3.08 6.41
C MET A 90 16.72 -1.66 6.68
N ALA A 91 15.89 -1.10 5.78
CA ALA A 91 15.26 0.20 5.98
C ALA A 91 14.37 0.20 7.23
N MET A 92 13.55 -0.83 7.44
CA MET A 92 12.71 -0.95 8.63
C MET A 92 13.49 -1.13 9.94
N ARG A 93 14.69 -1.74 9.88
CA ARG A 93 15.58 -1.90 11.05
C ARG A 93 16.42 -0.67 11.34
N SER A 94 16.62 0.20 10.35
CA SER A 94 17.36 1.44 10.51
C SER A 94 16.55 2.38 11.40
N THR A 95 16.79 2.32 12.71
CA THR A 95 16.35 3.39 13.61
C THR A 95 17.07 4.66 13.17
N ALA A 96 16.32 5.71 12.84
CA ALA A 96 16.90 7.03 12.56
C ALA A 96 17.81 7.41 13.73
N THR A 97 19.12 7.48 13.48
CA THR A 97 20.08 8.18 14.34
C THR A 97 20.01 9.67 14.09
#